data_AF-A0A483ALD6-F1
#
_entry.id   AF-A0A483ALD6-F1
#
_cell.length_a   1.000
_cell.length_b   1.000
_cell.length_c   1.000
_cell.angle_alpha   90.00
_cell.angle_beta   90.00
_cell.angle_gamma   90.00
#
_symmetry.space_group_name_H-M   'P 1'
#
loop_
_entity.id
_entity.type
_entity.pdbx_description
1 polymer ?
#
loop_
_entity_poly.entity_id
_entity_poly.type
_entity_poly.pdbx_seq_one_letter_code
_entity_poly.pdbx_strand_id
1 'polypeptide(L)'
;MDVFNAGVGDDTIIINVSNITALEQTGVGNRARVDGGGGADALKLEGADLTLDLTKISDRRIQDIEVIDITGSGDNTLRLNLDDLLDASTSTNILKVLGNSGDKVNAAGFSDSTIDKTVNGITYDVYTHGDANTGAHVELWVQQEVVLF
;
A
#
# COMPACT_ATOMS: atom_id res chain seq x y z
N MET A 1 -7.92 2.07 19.65
CA MET A 1 -7.22 1.33 18.59
C MET A 1 -8.27 0.76 17.71
N ASP A 2 -8.15 1.14 16.45
CA ASP A 2 -9.30 1.15 15.57
C ASP A 2 -9.18 -0.03 14.61
N VAL A 3 -10.29 -0.71 14.41
CA VAL A 3 -10.39 -1.82 13.47
C VAL A 3 -11.29 -1.34 12.34
N PHE A 4 -10.75 -1.35 11.13
CA PHE A 4 -11.50 -1.12 9.91
C PHE A 4 -11.73 -2.46 9.23
N ASN A 5 -13.00 -2.79 8.99
CA ASN A 5 -13.42 -3.94 8.21
C ASN A 5 -14.49 -3.44 7.24
N ALA A 6 -14.14 -3.34 5.96
CA ALA A 6 -14.98 -2.67 4.97
C ALA A 6 -16.06 -3.61 4.40
N GLY A 7 -15.72 -4.89 4.22
CA GLY A 7 -16.67 -5.96 3.99
C GLY A 7 -16.66 -6.43 2.54
N VAL A 8 -17.75 -6.23 1.81
CA VAL A 8 -17.82 -6.56 0.39
C VAL A 8 -18.17 -5.32 -0.41
N GLY A 9 -17.61 -5.19 -1.61
CA GLY A 9 -17.72 -3.99 -2.44
C GLY A 9 -16.35 -3.32 -2.60
N ASP A 10 -16.29 -2.31 -3.46
CA ASP A 10 -15.08 -1.51 -3.62
C ASP A 10 -15.09 -0.41 -2.56
N ASP A 11 -14.28 -0.54 -1.53
CA ASP A 11 -14.27 0.36 -0.38
C ASP A 11 -13.08 1.33 -0.38
N THR A 12 -13.26 2.45 0.32
CA THR A 12 -12.16 3.39 0.61
C THR A 12 -12.06 3.59 2.12
N ILE A 13 -10.94 3.16 2.68
CA ILE A 13 -10.61 3.30 4.10
C ILE A 13 -9.64 4.46 4.24
N ILE A 14 -10.02 5.48 5.01
CA ILE A 14 -9.20 6.67 5.25
C ILE A 14 -8.48 6.53 6.59
N ILE A 15 -7.16 6.70 6.60
CA ILE A 15 -6.34 6.66 7.81
C ILE A 15 -5.51 7.95 7.94
N ASN A 16 -5.31 8.40 9.18
CA ASN A 16 -4.44 9.53 9.50
C ASN A 16 -3.27 9.11 10.40
N VAL A 17 -2.46 10.08 10.83
CA VAL A 17 -1.28 9.88 11.68
C VAL A 17 -1.56 9.06 12.95
N SER A 18 -2.75 9.22 13.55
CA SER A 18 -3.11 8.47 14.77
C SER A 18 -3.37 7.00 14.48
N ASN A 19 -3.98 6.69 13.34
CA ASN A 19 -4.20 5.32 12.88
C ASN A 19 -2.86 4.66 12.51
N ILE A 20 -1.97 5.37 11.79
CA ILE A 20 -0.62 4.87 11.46
C ILE A 20 0.14 4.54 12.75
N THR A 21 0.13 5.43 13.73
CA THR A 21 0.80 5.20 15.03
C THR A 21 0.24 3.95 15.72
N ALA A 22 -1.08 3.75 15.70
CA ALA A 22 -1.69 2.54 16.25
C ALA A 22 -1.36 1.28 15.42
N LEU A 23 -1.18 1.42 14.10
CA LEU A 23 -0.75 0.36 13.20
C LEU A 23 0.70 -0.07 13.46
N GLU A 24 1.62 0.84 13.77
CA GLU A 24 3.02 0.50 14.07
C GLU A 24 3.24 0.00 15.51
N GLN A 25 2.31 0.27 16.42
CA GLN A 25 2.44 -0.21 17.80
C GLN A 25 2.52 -1.75 17.85
N THR A 26 3.43 -2.28 18.66
CA THR A 26 3.55 -3.72 18.93
C THR A 26 3.28 -3.99 20.41
N GLY A 27 2.78 -5.19 20.72
CA GLY A 27 2.56 -5.63 22.10
C GLY A 27 1.15 -6.12 22.42
N VAL A 28 1.02 -6.69 23.62
CA VAL A 28 -0.21 -7.34 24.08
C VAL A 28 -1.36 -6.33 24.13
N GLY A 29 -2.45 -6.66 23.46
CA GLY A 29 -3.65 -5.83 23.41
C GLY A 29 -3.73 -4.88 22.22
N ASN A 30 -2.70 -4.81 21.35
CA ASN A 30 -2.85 -4.17 20.06
C ASN A 30 -3.79 -4.94 19.12
N ARG A 31 -4.80 -4.23 18.62
CA ARG A 31 -5.81 -4.73 17.71
C ARG A 31 -6.02 -3.83 16.49
N ALA A 32 -5.27 -2.73 16.34
CA ALA A 32 -5.51 -1.86 15.19
C ALA A 32 -5.29 -2.65 13.89
N ARG A 33 -6.22 -2.54 12.95
CA ARG A 33 -6.19 -3.34 11.73
C ARG A 33 -6.98 -2.64 10.64
N VAL A 34 -6.53 -2.84 9.40
CA VAL A 34 -7.23 -2.49 8.17
C VAL A 34 -7.50 -3.77 7.41
N ASP A 35 -8.75 -3.94 7.01
CA ASP A 35 -9.25 -5.11 6.29
C ASP A 35 -10.26 -4.61 5.26
N GLY A 36 -9.89 -4.62 3.98
CA GLY A 36 -10.82 -4.22 2.90
C GLY A 36 -11.91 -5.26 2.71
N GLY A 37 -11.48 -6.51 2.54
CA GLY A 37 -12.37 -7.66 2.40
C GLY A 37 -12.52 -8.05 0.94
N GLY A 38 -13.75 -8.10 0.42
CA GLY A 38 -14.02 -8.58 -0.93
C GLY A 38 -14.36 -7.44 -1.89
N GLY A 39 -13.46 -7.08 -2.77
CA GLY A 39 -13.67 -6.06 -3.80
C GLY A 39 -12.35 -5.51 -4.29
N ALA A 40 -12.37 -4.32 -4.88
CA ALA A 40 -11.17 -3.54 -5.13
C ALA A 40 -11.08 -2.41 -4.08
N ASP A 41 -10.27 -2.63 -3.05
CA ASP A 41 -10.24 -1.78 -1.88
C ASP A 41 -9.06 -0.81 -1.88
N ALA A 42 -9.30 0.40 -1.36
CA ALA A 42 -8.32 1.48 -1.29
C ALA A 42 -8.05 1.92 0.16
N LEU A 43 -6.77 1.97 0.54
CA LEU A 43 -6.31 2.62 1.77
C LEU A 43 -5.76 4.00 1.44
N LYS A 44 -6.39 5.05 1.97
CA LYS A 44 -6.06 6.46 1.67
C LYS A 44 -5.48 7.17 2.89
N LEU A 45 -4.38 7.88 2.70
CA LEU A 45 -3.80 8.75 3.72
C LEU A 45 -4.53 10.10 3.79
N GLU A 46 -4.85 10.54 5.01
CA GLU A 46 -5.35 11.88 5.32
C GLU A 46 -4.30 12.63 6.16
N GLY A 47 -3.64 13.61 5.53
CA GLY A 47 -2.62 14.45 6.15
C GLY A 47 -1.45 14.76 5.22
N ALA A 48 -0.41 15.36 5.77
CA ALA A 48 0.84 15.68 5.09
C ALA A 48 2.02 15.23 5.96
N ASP A 49 3.19 15.07 5.34
CA ASP A 49 4.43 14.62 5.98
C ASP A 49 4.28 13.27 6.68
N LEU A 50 3.37 12.42 6.19
CA LEU A 50 3.11 11.10 6.76
C LEU A 50 4.06 10.06 6.16
N THR A 51 4.46 9.10 6.99
CA THR A 51 5.12 7.88 6.54
C THR A 51 4.26 6.69 6.93
N LEU A 52 3.79 5.94 5.93
CA LEU A 52 3.21 4.61 6.13
C LEU A 52 4.32 3.58 5.89
N ASP A 53 4.89 3.05 6.97
CA ASP A 53 5.95 2.05 6.92
C ASP A 53 5.37 0.67 7.20
N LEU A 54 5.03 -0.07 6.13
CA LEU A 54 4.47 -1.41 6.24
C LEU A 54 5.46 -2.36 6.92
N THR A 55 6.77 -2.13 6.77
CA THR A 55 7.83 -2.95 7.40
C THR A 55 7.85 -2.90 8.93
N LYS A 56 7.10 -1.97 9.54
CA LYS A 56 6.91 -1.87 11.00
C LYS A 56 5.56 -2.40 11.47
N ILE A 57 4.66 -2.71 10.56
CA ILE A 57 3.32 -3.18 10.84
C ILE A 57 3.38 -4.70 10.77
N SER A 58 2.97 -5.38 11.83
CA SER A 58 2.97 -6.85 11.83
C SER A 58 2.06 -7.40 10.72
N ASP A 59 2.49 -8.51 10.14
CA ASP A 59 1.82 -9.28 9.11
C ASP A 59 0.30 -9.37 9.32
N ARG A 60 -0.45 -9.29 8.22
CA ARG A 60 -1.92 -9.38 8.17
C ARG A 60 -2.70 -8.30 8.94
N ARG A 61 -2.05 -7.23 9.41
CA ARG A 61 -2.74 -6.09 10.02
C ARG A 61 -3.24 -5.06 9.02
N ILE A 62 -2.68 -5.07 7.82
CA ILE A 62 -3.25 -4.44 6.64
C ILE A 62 -3.38 -5.57 5.63
N GLN A 63 -4.61 -5.88 5.22
CA GLN A 63 -4.89 -6.95 4.28
C GLN A 63 -6.09 -6.59 3.40
N ASP A 64 -6.16 -7.27 2.27
CA ASP A 64 -7.23 -7.15 1.29
C ASP A 64 -7.35 -5.69 0.81
N ILE A 65 -6.22 -5.13 0.36
CA ILE A 65 -6.08 -3.77 -0.19
C ILE A 65 -5.33 -3.86 -1.52
N GLU A 66 -5.96 -3.39 -2.59
CA GLU A 66 -5.37 -3.35 -3.94
C GLU A 66 -4.78 -1.98 -4.29
N VAL A 67 -5.19 -0.92 -3.59
CA VAL A 67 -4.72 0.46 -3.83
C VAL A 67 -4.29 1.13 -2.53
N ILE A 68 -3.10 1.72 -2.50
CA ILE A 68 -2.69 2.66 -1.45
C ILE A 68 -2.59 4.05 -2.06
N ASP A 69 -3.43 4.97 -1.61
CA ASP A 69 -3.41 6.39 -2.00
C ASP A 69 -2.67 7.22 -0.95
N ILE A 70 -1.44 7.61 -1.28
CA ILE A 70 -0.58 8.45 -0.44
C ILE A 70 -0.66 9.94 -0.80
N THR A 71 -1.55 10.37 -1.71
CA THR A 71 -1.64 11.76 -2.18
C THR A 71 -1.79 12.78 -1.03
N GLY A 72 -2.60 12.45 -0.02
CA GLY A 72 -2.85 13.27 1.16
C GLY A 72 -3.14 14.76 0.86
N SER A 73 -2.73 15.63 1.78
CA SER A 73 -2.75 17.10 1.63
C SER A 73 -1.35 17.70 1.45
N GLY A 74 -0.34 16.87 1.28
CA GLY A 74 1.08 17.22 1.12
C GLY A 74 1.91 15.95 0.98
N ASP A 75 3.23 16.08 0.94
CA ASP A 75 4.15 14.99 0.61
C ASP A 75 4.10 13.86 1.64
N ASN A 76 3.84 12.64 1.21
CA ASN A 76 3.84 11.44 2.04
C ASN A 76 4.79 10.36 1.49
N THR A 77 5.09 9.38 2.33
CA THR A 77 5.97 8.27 1.98
C THR A 77 5.34 6.94 2.30
N LEU A 78 5.40 6.01 1.35
CA LEU A 78 5.11 4.58 1.56
C LEU A 78 6.42 3.79 1.59
N ARG A 79 6.58 2.89 2.56
CA ARG A 79 7.69 1.95 2.61
C ARG A 79 7.17 0.52 2.73
N LEU A 80 7.68 -0.37 1.89
CA LEU A 80 7.28 -1.77 1.83
C LEU A 80 8.40 -2.68 1.30
N ASN A 81 8.22 -3.98 1.49
CA ASN A 81 8.96 -5.05 0.83
C ASN A 81 7.98 -6.06 0.16
N LEU A 82 8.50 -7.18 -0.34
CA LEU A 82 7.70 -8.23 -0.97
C LEU A 82 6.61 -8.80 -0.04
N ASP A 83 6.97 -9.15 1.19
CA ASP A 83 6.05 -9.78 2.15
C ASP A 83 4.90 -8.84 2.48
N ASP A 84 5.21 -7.55 2.68
CA ASP A 84 4.20 -6.51 2.92
C ASP A 84 3.19 -6.38 1.76
N LEU A 85 3.65 -6.49 0.51
CA LEU A 85 2.79 -6.43 -0.67
C LEU A 85 1.86 -7.64 -0.73
N LEU A 86 2.41 -8.84 -0.53
CA LEU A 86 1.65 -10.09 -0.55
C LEU A 86 0.61 -10.15 0.58
N ASP A 87 0.94 -9.61 1.74
CA ASP A 87 0.03 -9.50 2.87
C ASP A 87 -1.08 -8.45 2.65
N ALA A 88 -0.73 -7.31 2.05
CA ALA A 88 -1.71 -6.27 1.72
C ALA A 88 -2.64 -6.71 0.59
N SER A 89 -2.11 -7.19 -0.53
CA SER A 89 -2.88 -7.58 -1.72
C SER A 89 -3.00 -9.10 -1.85
N THR A 90 -3.71 -9.72 -0.90
CA THR A 90 -3.81 -11.18 -0.80
C THR A 90 -4.49 -11.84 -2.00
N SER A 91 -5.29 -11.07 -2.74
CA SER A 91 -6.18 -11.56 -3.79
C SER A 91 -5.53 -11.53 -5.19
N THR A 92 -4.66 -10.54 -5.46
CA THR A 92 -4.11 -10.30 -6.80
C THR A 92 -2.59 -10.33 -6.86
N ASN A 93 -1.88 -10.15 -5.74
CA ASN A 93 -0.45 -9.86 -5.69
C ASN A 93 -0.04 -8.62 -6.51
N ILE A 94 -0.99 -7.71 -6.75
CA ILE A 94 -0.77 -6.45 -7.45
C ILE A 94 -1.20 -5.33 -6.52
N LEU A 95 -0.25 -4.47 -6.16
CA LEU A 95 -0.52 -3.29 -5.36
C LEU A 95 -0.30 -2.04 -6.20
N LYS A 96 -1.30 -1.16 -6.23
CA LYS A 96 -1.20 0.14 -6.92
C LYS A 96 -0.97 1.24 -5.90
N VAL A 97 -0.08 2.17 -6.22
CA VAL A 97 0.19 3.35 -5.41
C VAL A 97 -0.22 4.58 -6.19
N LEU A 98 -1.17 5.32 -5.61
CA LEU A 98 -1.56 6.65 -6.08
C LEU A 98 -0.84 7.71 -5.24
N GLY A 99 -0.46 8.79 -5.89
CA GLY A 99 0.19 9.92 -5.27
C GLY A 99 0.40 11.03 -6.30
N ASN A 100 1.06 12.10 -5.89
CA ASN A 100 1.39 13.23 -6.73
C ASN A 100 2.87 13.63 -6.57
N SER A 101 3.25 14.74 -7.22
CA SER A 101 4.60 15.28 -7.11
C SER A 101 4.95 15.64 -5.67
N GLY A 102 6.01 15.01 -5.15
CA GLY A 102 6.49 15.19 -3.77
C GLY A 102 6.42 13.88 -2.97
N ASP A 103 5.44 13.03 -3.29
CA ASP A 103 5.28 11.71 -2.70
C ASP A 103 6.41 10.75 -3.08
N LYS A 104 6.67 9.80 -2.19
CA LYS A 104 7.76 8.83 -2.37
C LYS A 104 7.37 7.42 -1.99
N VAL A 105 7.95 6.46 -2.68
CA VAL A 105 7.83 5.03 -2.37
C VAL A 105 9.22 4.43 -2.19
N ASN A 106 9.45 3.74 -1.08
CA ASN A 106 10.61 2.89 -0.88
C ASN A 106 10.16 1.43 -0.93
N ALA A 107 10.40 0.76 -2.05
CA ALA A 107 10.00 -0.64 -2.27
C ALA A 107 11.22 -1.56 -2.31
N ALA A 108 11.59 -2.11 -1.15
CA ALA A 108 12.78 -2.95 -1.04
C ALA A 108 12.63 -4.24 -1.87
N GLY A 109 13.63 -4.53 -2.73
CA GLY A 109 13.69 -5.73 -3.55
C GLY A 109 12.93 -5.64 -4.90
N PHE A 110 12.19 -4.55 -5.13
CA PHE A 110 11.54 -4.31 -6.41
C PHE A 110 12.49 -3.65 -7.41
N SER A 111 12.34 -4.02 -8.68
CA SER A 111 13.09 -3.48 -9.80
C SER A 111 12.13 -2.99 -10.88
N ASP A 112 12.47 -1.86 -11.49
CA ASP A 112 11.72 -1.30 -12.60
C ASP A 112 11.65 -2.31 -13.75
N SER A 113 10.43 -2.62 -14.20
CA SER A 113 10.21 -3.52 -15.33
C SER A 113 10.34 -2.84 -16.68
N THR A 114 10.49 -1.51 -16.72
CA THR A 114 10.47 -0.63 -17.90
C THR A 114 9.13 -0.64 -18.65
N ILE A 115 8.08 -1.14 -18.00
CA ILE A 115 6.73 -1.23 -18.54
C ILE A 115 5.83 -0.21 -17.85
N ASP A 116 5.07 0.51 -18.66
CA ASP A 116 4.03 1.40 -18.19
C ASP A 116 2.66 0.73 -18.36
N LYS A 117 1.77 0.92 -17.39
CA LYS A 117 0.36 0.53 -17.49
C LYS A 117 -0.55 1.72 -17.25
N THR A 118 -1.64 1.81 -18.00
CA THR A 118 -2.65 2.86 -17.81
C THR A 118 -3.99 2.23 -17.43
N VAL A 119 -4.56 2.66 -16.31
CA VAL A 119 -5.89 2.24 -15.84
C VAL A 119 -6.67 3.47 -15.43
N ASN A 120 -7.90 3.61 -15.92
CA ASN A 120 -8.81 4.72 -15.61
C ASN A 120 -8.20 6.12 -15.81
N GLY A 121 -7.29 6.26 -16.79
CA GLY A 121 -6.62 7.53 -17.11
C GLY A 121 -5.39 7.84 -16.25
N ILE A 122 -4.99 6.93 -15.36
CA ILE A 122 -3.77 7.05 -14.54
C ILE A 122 -2.70 6.13 -15.13
N THR A 123 -1.50 6.68 -15.37
CA THR A 123 -0.34 5.94 -15.86
C THR A 123 0.61 5.60 -14.71
N TYR A 124 1.03 4.34 -14.67
CA TYR A 124 1.87 3.76 -13.64
C TYR A 124 3.15 3.20 -14.25
N ASP A 125 4.27 3.41 -13.57
CA ASP A 125 5.48 2.62 -13.75
C ASP A 125 5.29 1.29 -13.01
N VAL A 126 5.61 0.18 -13.68
CA VAL A 126 5.46 -1.17 -13.11
C VAL A 126 6.79 -1.66 -12.58
N TYR A 127 6.82 -2.03 -11.32
CA TYR A 127 7.95 -2.67 -10.66
C TYR A 127 7.63 -4.12 -10.36
N THR A 128 8.64 -4.98 -10.51
CA THR A 128 8.53 -6.43 -10.28
C THR A 128 9.56 -6.86 -9.26
N HIS A 129 9.28 -7.96 -8.55
CA HIS A 129 10.23 -8.56 -7.62
C HIS A 129 10.90 -9.78 -8.27
N GLY A 130 12.23 -9.86 -8.20
CA GLY A 130 13.02 -10.89 -8.92
C GLY A 130 13.00 -12.29 -8.31
N ASP A 131 12.23 -12.51 -7.25
CA ASP A 131 12.24 -13.78 -6.51
C ASP A 131 11.32 -14.81 -7.19
N ALA A 132 11.95 -15.72 -7.95
CA ALA A 132 11.29 -16.78 -8.71
C ALA A 132 10.52 -17.79 -7.82
N ASN A 133 10.70 -17.73 -6.49
CA ASN A 133 10.08 -18.65 -5.53
C ASN A 133 8.61 -18.32 -5.22
N THR A 134 8.10 -17.17 -5.63
CA THR A 134 6.72 -16.78 -5.30
C THR A 134 5.67 -17.52 -6.13
N GLY A 135 6.02 -18.07 -7.30
CA GLY A 135 5.06 -18.70 -8.23
C GLY A 135 3.93 -17.78 -8.72
N ALA A 136 3.84 -16.57 -8.17
CA ALA A 136 2.87 -15.53 -8.39
C ALA A 136 3.59 -14.37 -9.07
N HIS A 137 2.96 -13.83 -10.10
CA HIS A 137 3.43 -12.64 -10.78
C HIS A 137 3.13 -11.44 -9.89
N VAL A 138 4.12 -11.00 -9.10
CA VAL A 138 3.99 -9.86 -8.19
C VAL A 138 4.33 -8.57 -8.92
N GLU A 139 3.42 -7.59 -8.87
CA GLU A 139 3.66 -6.27 -9.44
C GLU A 139 3.31 -5.16 -8.46
N LEU A 140 4.19 -4.17 -8.36
CA LEU A 140 3.92 -2.90 -7.70
C LEU A 140 3.78 -1.82 -8.78
N TRP A 141 2.63 -1.15 -8.85
CA TRP A 141 2.36 -0.13 -9.86
C TRP A 141 2.38 1.23 -9.17
N VAL A 142 3.31 2.11 -9.54
CA VAL A 142 3.46 3.42 -8.91
C VAL A 142 3.11 4.50 -9.94
N GLN A 143 2.19 5.40 -9.60
CA GLN A 143 1.81 6.49 -10.51
C GLN A 143 3.04 7.35 -10.86
N GLN A 144 3.20 7.69 -12.14
CA GLN A 144 4.43 8.32 -12.71
C GLN A 144 4.90 9.66 -12.07
N GLU A 145 4.09 10.27 -11.21
CA GLU A 145 4.46 11.50 -10.49
C GLU A 145 5.10 11.23 -9.12
N VAL A 146 5.04 9.98 -8.65
CA VAL A 146 5.58 9.52 -7.37
C VAL A 146 7.00 8.99 -7.57
N VAL A 147 7.92 9.38 -6.69
CA VAL A 147 9.34 8.99 -6.81
C VAL A 147 9.58 7.66 -6.09
N LEU A 148 10.08 6.65 -6.80
CA LEU A 148 10.66 5.47 -6.17
C LEU A 148 12.14 5.74 -5.77
N PHE A 149 12.54 5.40 -4.54
CA PHE A 149 13.91 5.64 -4.04
C PHE A 149 14.46 4.55 -3.11
#